data_AF-A0A6C0DUK9-F1
#
_entry.id   AF-A0A6C0DUK9-F1
#
_cell.length_a   1.000
_cell.length_b   1.000
_cell.length_c   1.000
_cell.angle_alpha   90.00
_cell.angle_beta   90.00
_cell.angle_gamma   90.00
#
_symmetry.space_group_name_H-M   'P 1'
#
loop_
_entity.id
_entity.type
_entity.pdbx_description
1 polymer ?
#
loop_
_entity_poly.entity_id
_entity_poly.type
_entity_poly.pdbx_seq_one_letter_code
_entity_poly.pdbx_strand_id
1 'polypeptide(L)'
;MSIISGPVLSVNSTKILCLPSRNGKRQLTVYSNAVVTPWADEPSVNALCLPVPTPHSVKFEYVPNDIFTQCHNSFDIRTPKGAATYGISLTSSKRGMIPIQFHGSYEVILVPSLGDIDRIPPRFTILTREVIEFLNASYPINFGIILCKLKNGAVDYEPFAYSHDIQANTQLFFPTKHYHVHNESQTKEYDDEEVGWSNGFGNSLLGGNMMGLLSRNMPKLVNTRFADDWDHEIYSAGTPVWCHENSKKGMRTTNAINWNQMPADFQLGPSTVLRCKEVIGHSANVDIEMPVAV
;
A
#
# COMPACT_ATOMS: atom_id res chain seq x y z
N MET A 1 -5.13 -1.88 3.35
CA MET A 1 -4.80 -1.55 1.94
C MET A 1 -3.34 -1.84 1.69
N SER A 2 -3.18 -2.76 0.76
CA SER A 2 -1.96 -3.36 0.25
C SER A 2 -2.38 -4.05 -1.04
N ILE A 3 -1.53 -4.08 -2.06
CA ILE A 3 -1.75 -4.97 -3.21
C ILE A 3 -0.99 -6.25 -2.90
N ILE A 4 -1.68 -7.36 -2.69
CA ILE A 4 -1.05 -8.66 -2.41
C ILE A 4 -1.37 -9.61 -3.55
N SER A 5 -0.32 -10.28 -4.02
CA SER A 5 -0.36 -11.03 -5.26
C SER A 5 -1.15 -12.33 -5.22
N GLY A 6 -1.49 -12.83 -4.03
CA GLY A 6 -2.22 -14.07 -3.87
C GLY A 6 -3.13 -14.05 -2.63
N PRO A 7 -3.72 -15.20 -2.26
CA PRO A 7 -4.69 -15.27 -1.18
C PRO A 7 -4.10 -14.86 0.16
N VAL A 8 -4.85 -14.06 0.92
CA VAL A 8 -4.53 -13.69 2.30
C VAL A 8 -5.76 -13.89 3.17
N LEU A 9 -5.55 -14.34 4.41
CA LEU A 9 -6.63 -14.47 5.39
C LEU A 9 -6.95 -13.12 6.02
N SER A 10 -5.92 -12.30 6.30
CA SER A 10 -6.11 -10.92 6.73
C SER A 10 -4.87 -10.07 6.50
N VAL A 11 -5.10 -8.77 6.37
CA VAL A 11 -4.07 -7.73 6.41
C VAL A 11 -4.54 -6.68 7.40
N ASN A 12 -3.80 -6.47 8.48
CA ASN A 12 -4.19 -5.54 9.53
C ASN A 12 -3.02 -4.64 9.93
N SER A 13 -3.31 -3.69 10.81
CA SER A 13 -2.31 -2.81 11.42
C SER A 13 -1.43 -2.08 10.40
N THR A 14 -1.99 -1.73 9.23
CA THR A 14 -1.20 -1.10 8.17
C THR A 14 -0.90 0.34 8.54
N LYS A 15 0.39 0.68 8.60
CA LYS A 15 0.88 2.02 8.89
C LYS A 15 1.74 2.52 7.74
N ILE A 16 1.51 3.76 7.34
CA ILE A 16 2.25 4.41 6.24
C ILE A 16 2.75 5.75 6.75
N LEU A 17 4.04 6.05 6.57
CA LEU A 17 4.61 7.37 6.82
C LEU A 17 5.16 7.90 5.51
N CYS A 18 4.70 9.06 5.05
CA CYS A 18 5.29 9.75 3.90
C CYS A 18 5.85 11.11 4.31
N LEU A 19 7.12 11.35 3.98
CA LEU A 19 7.84 12.57 4.33
C LEU A 19 8.49 13.18 3.09
N PRO A 20 8.38 14.50 2.85
CA PRO A 20 9.24 15.17 1.90
C PRO A 20 10.66 15.25 2.47
N SER A 21 11.67 15.29 1.59
CA SER A 21 13.03 15.65 1.96
C SER A 21 13.10 17.13 2.34
N ARG A 22 14.18 17.55 3.02
CA ARG A 22 14.40 18.96 3.40
C ARG A 22 14.30 19.96 2.24
N ASN A 23 14.64 19.52 1.02
CA ASN A 23 14.57 20.34 -0.18
C ASN A 23 13.28 20.16 -0.99
N GLY A 24 12.33 19.35 -0.51
CA GLY A 24 11.05 19.06 -1.18
C GLY A 24 11.16 18.30 -2.50
N LYS A 25 12.34 17.74 -2.84
CA LYS A 25 12.56 17.07 -4.14
C LYS A 25 12.37 15.56 -4.08
N ARG A 26 12.49 14.95 -2.91
CA ARG A 26 12.37 13.51 -2.71
C ARG A 26 11.31 13.23 -1.67
N GLN A 27 10.70 12.06 -1.76
CA GLN A 27 9.77 11.53 -0.79
C GLN A 27 10.39 10.29 -0.17
N LEU A 28 10.25 10.16 1.15
CA LEU A 28 10.45 8.92 1.89
C LEU A 28 9.08 8.32 2.16
N THR A 29 8.89 7.05 1.83
CA THR A 29 7.74 6.24 2.23
C THR A 29 8.23 5.14 3.15
N VAL A 30 7.65 5.05 4.33
CA VAL A 30 7.81 3.95 5.28
C VAL A 30 6.50 3.20 5.39
N TYR A 31 6.57 1.89 5.41
CA TYR A 31 5.43 1.00 5.38
C TYR A 31 5.61 -0.14 6.39
N SER A 32 4.57 -0.46 7.16
CA SER A 32 4.53 -1.65 8.03
C SER A 32 3.10 -2.19 8.07
N ASN A 33 2.96 -3.50 8.20
CA ASN A 33 1.69 -4.19 8.34
C ASN A 33 1.89 -5.53 9.03
N ALA A 34 0.78 -6.14 9.46
CA ALA A 34 0.73 -7.54 9.80
C ALA A 34 -0.13 -8.28 8.76
N VAL A 35 0.37 -9.41 8.29
CA VAL A 35 -0.29 -10.23 7.28
C VAL A 35 -0.43 -11.66 7.78
N VAL A 36 -1.59 -12.24 7.55
CA VAL A 36 -1.83 -13.66 7.74
C VAL A 36 -2.06 -14.29 6.37
N THR A 37 -1.08 -15.07 5.91
CA THR A 37 -1.21 -15.85 4.68
C THR A 37 -1.70 -17.28 4.99
N PRO A 38 -2.52 -17.87 4.11
CA PRO A 38 -2.91 -19.27 4.23
C PRO A 38 -1.70 -20.21 3.98
N TRP A 39 -1.80 -21.44 4.51
CA TRP A 39 -0.84 -22.54 4.30
C TRP A 39 0.58 -22.30 4.86
N ALA A 40 0.75 -22.54 6.17
CA ALA A 40 2.05 -22.41 6.85
C ALA A 40 3.16 -23.33 6.28
N ASP A 41 2.77 -24.47 5.69
CA ASP A 41 3.68 -25.56 5.31
C ASP A 41 4.11 -25.54 3.83
N GLU A 42 3.52 -24.70 2.98
CA GLU A 42 3.88 -24.58 1.56
C GLU A 42 4.89 -23.46 1.33
N PRO A 43 5.75 -23.47 0.31
CA PRO A 43 6.63 -22.32 0.04
C PRO A 43 5.80 -21.06 -0.23
N SER A 44 6.15 -19.92 0.39
CA SER A 44 5.39 -18.69 0.18
C SER A 44 5.37 -18.26 -1.28
N VAL A 45 4.15 -18.16 -1.79
CA VAL A 45 3.80 -17.70 -3.13
C VAL A 45 3.16 -16.32 -3.11
N ASN A 46 3.38 -15.53 -2.05
CA ASN A 46 2.74 -14.22 -1.89
C ASN A 46 3.77 -13.08 -1.82
N ALA A 47 3.43 -11.97 -2.46
CA ALA A 47 4.21 -10.74 -2.42
C ALA A 47 3.29 -9.56 -2.18
N LEU A 48 3.75 -8.66 -1.32
CA LEU A 48 3.25 -7.30 -1.24
C LEU A 48 3.81 -6.52 -2.43
N CYS A 49 2.92 -5.89 -3.19
CA CYS A 49 3.24 -5.04 -4.32
C CYS A 49 3.03 -3.58 -3.89
N LEU A 50 4.10 -2.80 -3.89
CA LEU A 50 4.08 -1.37 -3.56
C LEU A 50 4.39 -0.57 -4.83
N PRO A 51 3.38 0.03 -5.47
CA PRO A 51 3.56 0.95 -6.58
C PRO A 51 4.41 2.13 -6.14
N VAL A 52 5.33 2.55 -6.99
CA VAL A 52 6.21 3.69 -6.73
C VAL A 52 6.38 4.52 -8.00
N PRO A 53 6.11 5.84 -7.95
CA PRO A 53 6.41 6.70 -9.08
C PRO A 53 7.92 6.88 -9.24
N THR A 54 8.35 7.37 -10.41
CA THR A 54 9.77 7.68 -10.70
C THR A 54 10.73 6.55 -10.31
N PRO A 55 10.47 5.29 -10.72
CA PRO A 55 11.12 4.10 -10.18
C PRO A 55 12.64 4.09 -10.34
N HIS A 56 13.18 4.80 -11.33
CA HIS A 56 14.62 4.94 -11.56
C HIS A 56 15.34 5.73 -10.44
N SER A 57 14.61 6.50 -9.64
CA SER A 57 15.14 7.31 -8.53
C SER A 57 15.02 6.62 -7.16
N VAL A 58 14.45 5.40 -7.14
CA VAL A 58 14.19 4.66 -5.90
C VAL A 58 15.51 4.29 -5.21
N LYS A 59 15.55 4.56 -3.92
CA LYS A 59 16.58 4.07 -3.00
C LYS A 59 15.87 3.40 -1.83
N PHE A 60 16.29 2.21 -1.46
CA PHE A 60 15.81 1.62 -0.22
C PHE A 60 16.56 2.25 0.96
N GLU A 61 15.81 2.67 1.95
CA GLU A 61 16.31 3.46 3.08
C GLU A 61 16.25 2.61 4.35
N TYR A 62 17.10 2.93 5.32
CA TYR A 62 16.99 2.39 6.67
C TYR A 62 16.21 3.37 7.54
N VAL A 63 15.31 2.84 8.37
CA VAL A 63 14.59 3.58 9.40
C VAL A 63 14.54 2.75 10.69
N PRO A 64 14.39 3.38 11.86
CA PRO A 64 14.23 2.65 13.12
C PRO A 64 12.99 1.75 13.12
N ASN A 65 13.10 0.56 13.73
CA ASN A 65 11.97 -0.38 13.87
C ASN A 65 10.81 0.20 14.69
N ASP A 66 11.09 1.14 15.59
CA ASP A 66 10.11 1.81 16.44
C ASP A 66 9.57 3.12 15.83
N ILE A 67 9.85 3.41 14.55
CA ILE A 67 9.45 4.68 13.90
C ILE A 67 7.96 4.96 14.02
N PHE A 68 7.09 3.96 13.89
CA PHE A 68 5.65 4.16 14.04
C PHE A 68 5.22 4.35 15.49
N THR A 69 5.94 3.76 16.45
CA THR A 69 5.78 4.07 17.87
C THR A 69 6.17 5.52 18.14
N GLN A 70 7.27 6.02 17.55
CA GLN A 70 7.67 7.42 17.65
C GLN A 70 6.65 8.37 16.98
N CYS A 71 6.08 7.98 15.83
CA CYS A 71 5.01 8.72 15.18
C CYS A 71 3.77 8.79 16.07
N HIS A 72 3.31 7.66 16.60
CA HIS A 72 2.18 7.59 17.52
C HIS A 72 2.42 8.39 18.80
N ASN A 73 3.62 8.28 19.38
CA ASN A 73 4.05 9.08 20.54
C ASN A 73 4.18 10.57 20.24
N SER A 74 4.18 11.01 18.98
CA SER A 74 4.07 12.44 18.66
C SER A 74 2.64 12.95 18.91
N PHE A 75 1.67 12.03 18.99
CA PHE A 75 0.28 12.30 19.36
C PHE A 75 -0.01 11.98 20.83
N ASP A 76 0.77 11.11 21.47
CA ASP A 76 0.69 10.80 22.90
C ASP A 76 1.66 11.62 23.78
N ILE A 77 1.22 11.96 24.98
CA ILE A 77 2.04 12.73 25.93
C ILE A 77 3.01 11.76 26.62
N ARG A 78 4.24 11.58 26.09
CA ARG A 78 5.45 11.18 26.85
C ARG A 78 6.71 11.21 25.97
N THR A 79 7.81 11.70 26.53
CA THR A 79 9.12 11.87 25.88
C THR A 79 9.99 10.60 25.95
N PRO A 80 10.59 10.13 24.84
CA PRO A 80 11.68 9.14 24.89
C PRO A 80 13.03 9.62 24.31
N LYS A 81 14.08 8.84 24.61
CA LYS A 81 15.52 9.04 24.34
C LYS A 81 16.03 8.18 23.17
N GLY A 82 17.08 8.65 22.48
CA GLY A 82 17.55 8.11 21.19
C GLY A 82 18.76 7.16 21.17
N ALA A 83 19.08 6.69 19.96
CA ALA A 83 20.29 5.96 19.54
C ALA A 83 20.70 6.34 18.08
N ALA A 84 21.81 5.82 17.52
CA ALA A 84 22.36 6.22 16.21
C ALA A 84 22.69 5.02 15.28
N THR A 85 22.81 5.26 13.95
CA THR A 85 23.13 4.25 12.89
C THR A 85 23.93 4.83 11.69
N TYR A 86 24.47 3.93 10.83
CA TYR A 86 25.22 4.16 9.57
C TYR A 86 24.45 3.62 8.34
N GLY A 87 24.76 4.10 7.11
CA GLY A 87 24.10 3.68 5.85
C GLY A 87 25.06 3.32 4.69
N ILE A 88 24.56 2.59 3.68
CA ILE A 88 25.27 2.12 2.47
C ILE A 88 24.50 2.58 1.20
N SER A 89 25.23 2.84 0.10
CA SER A 89 24.70 3.26 -1.21
C SER A 89 25.01 2.23 -2.30
N LEU A 90 24.10 2.06 -3.28
CA LEU A 90 24.22 1.14 -4.42
C LEU A 90 24.12 1.88 -5.76
N THR A 91 24.81 1.36 -6.78
CA THR A 91 24.81 1.85 -8.18
C THR A 91 24.30 0.77 -9.15
N SER A 92 23.66 1.18 -10.25
CA SER A 92 22.95 0.28 -11.20
C SER A 92 23.85 -0.28 -12.31
N SER A 93 23.58 -1.52 -12.77
CA SER A 93 24.22 -2.11 -13.97
C SER A 93 23.23 -2.88 -14.88
N LYS A 94 23.72 -3.27 -16.07
CA LYS A 94 23.01 -3.70 -17.31
C LYS A 94 22.05 -4.90 -17.17
N ARG A 95 21.16 -5.08 -18.16
CA ARG A 95 20.05 -6.08 -18.23
C ARG A 95 20.50 -7.51 -17.86
N GLY A 96 20.43 -7.82 -16.58
CA GLY A 96 20.30 -9.17 -16.03
C GLY A 96 19.00 -9.28 -15.21
N MET A 97 18.83 -10.42 -14.55
CA MET A 97 17.78 -10.60 -13.55
C MET A 97 17.80 -9.48 -12.51
N ILE A 98 16.64 -9.08 -12.03
CA ILE A 98 16.54 -8.01 -11.04
C ILE A 98 17.24 -8.45 -9.74
N PRO A 99 18.18 -7.65 -9.20
CA PRO A 99 18.91 -8.02 -7.98
C PRO A 99 17.97 -8.00 -6.78
N ILE A 100 18.12 -8.99 -5.90
CA ILE A 100 17.32 -9.08 -4.68
C ILE A 100 18.08 -8.42 -3.53
N GLN A 101 17.36 -7.63 -2.77
CA GLN A 101 17.85 -6.88 -1.63
C GLN A 101 17.11 -7.34 -0.37
N PHE A 102 17.73 -7.14 0.79
CA PHE A 102 17.15 -7.50 2.08
C PHE A 102 16.96 -6.24 2.91
N HIS A 103 15.73 -5.97 3.33
CA HIS A 103 15.38 -4.78 4.13
C HIS A 103 14.49 -5.19 5.29
N GLY A 104 15.05 -5.14 6.50
CA GLY A 104 14.41 -5.67 7.70
C GLY A 104 14.00 -7.13 7.49
N SER A 105 12.73 -7.42 7.77
CA SER A 105 12.14 -8.75 7.61
C SER A 105 11.85 -9.18 6.15
N TYR A 106 12.06 -8.31 5.15
CA TYR A 106 11.68 -8.54 3.75
C TYR A 106 12.83 -8.93 2.83
N GLU A 107 12.55 -9.83 1.89
CA GLU A 107 13.26 -9.88 0.61
C GLU A 107 12.54 -8.98 -0.39
N VAL A 108 13.26 -8.04 -1.00
CA VAL A 108 12.66 -7.03 -1.88
C VAL A 108 13.35 -6.95 -3.23
N ILE A 109 12.56 -6.68 -4.26
CA ILE A 109 13.03 -6.30 -5.60
C ILE A 109 12.30 -5.06 -6.08
N LEU A 110 12.98 -4.27 -6.91
CA LEU A 110 12.37 -3.16 -7.63
C LEU A 110 12.20 -3.56 -9.10
N VAL A 111 10.95 -3.64 -9.55
CA VAL A 111 10.58 -3.86 -10.94
C VAL A 111 10.36 -2.49 -11.59
N PRO A 112 11.28 -2.00 -12.47
CA PRO A 112 11.22 -0.62 -12.95
C PRO A 112 9.97 -0.30 -13.77
N SER A 113 9.40 -1.29 -14.43
CA SER A 113 8.14 -1.17 -15.18
C SER A 113 7.43 -2.51 -15.24
N LEU A 114 6.11 -2.52 -15.49
CA LEU A 114 5.39 -3.77 -15.75
C LEU A 114 5.92 -4.53 -16.99
N GLY A 115 6.64 -3.85 -17.89
CA GLY A 115 7.35 -4.49 -19.00
C GLY A 115 8.59 -5.30 -18.60
N ASP A 116 9.06 -5.18 -17.35
CA ASP A 116 10.21 -5.91 -16.80
C ASP A 116 9.80 -7.14 -15.95
N ILE A 117 8.54 -7.55 -15.98
CA ILE A 117 8.03 -8.68 -15.16
C ILE A 117 8.75 -10.00 -15.51
N ASP A 118 9.15 -10.19 -16.76
CA ASP A 118 9.92 -11.36 -17.22
C ASP A 118 11.33 -11.43 -16.60
N ARG A 119 11.83 -10.32 -16.04
CA ARG A 119 13.13 -10.24 -15.36
C ARG A 119 13.05 -10.51 -13.86
N ILE A 120 11.84 -10.76 -13.35
CA ILE A 120 11.62 -11.13 -11.95
C ILE A 120 12.29 -12.49 -11.69
N PRO A 121 13.12 -12.60 -10.64
CA PRO A 121 13.74 -13.86 -10.27
C PRO A 121 12.68 -14.96 -10.02
N PRO A 122 12.92 -16.24 -10.39
CA PRO A 122 11.96 -17.33 -10.14
C PRO A 122 11.55 -17.52 -8.68
N ARG A 123 12.32 -17.00 -7.73
CA ARG A 123 11.93 -17.01 -6.30
C ARG A 123 10.86 -15.95 -5.93
N PHE A 124 10.53 -15.08 -6.89
CA PHE A 124 9.54 -14.01 -6.88
C PHE A 124 8.48 -14.17 -8.00
N THR A 125 8.42 -15.30 -8.72
CA THR A 125 7.32 -15.61 -9.66
C THR A 125 6.02 -15.87 -8.90
N ILE A 126 5.45 -14.77 -8.42
CA ILE A 126 4.42 -14.70 -7.39
C ILE A 126 3.24 -13.84 -7.87
N LEU A 127 3.41 -13.11 -8.98
CA LEU A 127 2.38 -12.26 -9.55
C LEU A 127 1.41 -13.09 -10.42
N THR A 128 0.15 -13.15 -10.01
CA THR A 128 -0.91 -13.71 -10.88
C THR A 128 -1.24 -12.74 -12.01
N ARG A 129 -1.91 -13.26 -13.04
CA ARG A 129 -2.34 -12.46 -14.18
C ARG A 129 -3.28 -11.32 -13.77
N GLU A 130 -4.18 -11.60 -12.85
CA GLU A 130 -5.18 -10.65 -12.35
C GLU A 130 -4.52 -9.47 -11.62
N VAL A 131 -3.45 -9.75 -10.85
CA VAL A 131 -2.67 -8.70 -10.17
C VAL A 131 -1.95 -7.83 -11.19
N ILE A 132 -1.37 -8.43 -12.23
CA ILE A 132 -0.69 -7.68 -13.31
C ILE A 132 -1.70 -6.80 -14.05
N GLU A 133 -2.88 -7.34 -14.39
CA GLU A 133 -3.96 -6.58 -15.02
C GLU A 133 -4.44 -5.43 -14.13
N PHE A 134 -4.62 -5.66 -12.83
CA PHE A 134 -4.96 -4.64 -11.85
C PHE A 134 -3.90 -3.53 -11.76
N LEU A 135 -2.62 -3.91 -11.67
CA LEU A 135 -1.50 -2.97 -11.62
C LEU A 135 -1.43 -2.14 -12.90
N ASN A 136 -1.60 -2.76 -14.06
CA ASN A 136 -1.58 -2.07 -15.35
C ASN A 136 -2.76 -1.09 -15.53
N ALA A 137 -3.94 -1.46 -15.04
CA ALA A 137 -5.10 -0.58 -15.06
C ALA A 137 -4.99 0.58 -14.04
N SER A 138 -4.34 0.34 -12.91
CA SER A 138 -4.28 1.28 -11.79
C SER A 138 -3.11 2.25 -11.83
N TYR A 139 -1.98 1.84 -12.42
CA TYR A 139 -0.72 2.56 -12.40
C TYR A 139 -0.19 2.75 -13.82
N PRO A 140 -0.41 3.93 -14.42
CA PRO A 140 0.01 4.22 -15.77
C PRO A 140 1.53 4.45 -15.86
N ILE A 141 1.97 4.98 -17.01
CA ILE A 141 3.39 5.22 -17.34
C ILE A 141 4.14 5.91 -16.19
N ASN A 142 5.42 5.56 -16.01
CA ASN A 142 6.34 6.10 -15.00
C ASN A 142 6.13 5.61 -13.55
N PHE A 143 5.39 4.51 -13.39
CA PHE A 143 5.40 3.72 -12.16
C PHE A 143 6.26 2.47 -12.33
N GLY A 144 6.98 2.12 -11.25
CA GLY A 144 7.52 0.79 -11.03
C GLY A 144 6.84 0.16 -9.84
N ILE A 145 7.17 -1.10 -9.57
CA ILE A 145 6.59 -1.89 -8.49
C ILE A 145 7.73 -2.41 -7.62
N ILE A 146 7.69 -2.09 -6.33
CA ILE A 146 8.50 -2.77 -5.33
C ILE A 146 7.74 -4.03 -4.93
N LEU A 147 8.38 -5.20 -5.07
CA LEU A 147 7.83 -6.47 -4.63
C LEU A 147 8.54 -6.90 -3.35
N CYS A 148 7.79 -7.04 -2.28
CA CYS A 148 8.26 -7.55 -1.00
C CYS A 148 7.71 -8.95 -0.80
N LYS A 149 8.58 -9.96 -0.75
CA LYS A 149 8.17 -11.34 -0.52
C LYS A 149 7.60 -11.49 0.89
N LEU A 150 6.40 -12.03 0.99
CA LEU A 150 5.76 -12.33 2.26
C LEU A 150 6.19 -13.73 2.72
N LYS A 151 6.23 -13.96 4.03
CA LYS A 151 6.38 -15.27 4.67
C LYS A 151 5.00 -15.90 4.91
N ASN A 152 4.98 -17.20 5.19
CA ASN A 152 3.74 -17.90 5.48
C ASN A 152 3.28 -17.71 6.93
N GLY A 153 1.98 -17.88 7.14
CA GLY A 153 1.35 -17.76 8.46
C GLY A 153 1.18 -16.31 8.89
N ALA A 154 1.01 -16.11 10.20
CA ALA A 154 0.84 -14.79 10.80
C ALA A 154 2.21 -14.15 11.05
N VAL A 155 2.47 -13.03 10.40
CA VAL A 155 3.73 -12.28 10.52
C VAL A 155 3.46 -10.80 10.71
N ASP A 156 4.08 -10.23 11.73
CA ASP A 156 4.17 -8.78 11.94
C ASP A 156 5.48 -8.29 11.32
N TYR A 157 5.38 -7.47 10.28
CA TYR A 157 6.54 -7.06 9.50
C TYR A 157 7.14 -5.75 10.02
N GLU A 158 8.46 -5.77 10.14
CA GLU A 158 9.25 -4.58 10.45
C GLU A 158 9.00 -3.45 9.44
N PRO A 159 9.17 -2.18 9.84
CA PRO A 159 9.09 -1.05 8.93
C PRO A 159 10.04 -1.19 7.74
N PHE A 160 9.46 -1.13 6.55
CA PHE A 160 10.16 -1.09 5.27
C PHE A 160 10.15 0.32 4.72
N ALA A 161 11.30 0.83 4.27
CA ALA A 161 11.41 2.21 3.80
C ALA A 161 12.08 2.31 2.43
N TYR A 162 11.57 3.22 1.61
CA TYR A 162 12.16 3.62 0.34
C TYR A 162 11.97 5.10 0.09
N SER A 163 12.88 5.70 -0.67
CA SER A 163 12.78 7.08 -1.13
C SER A 163 12.84 7.17 -2.64
N HIS A 164 12.13 8.12 -3.22
CA HIS A 164 12.13 8.40 -4.66
C HIS A 164 11.96 9.90 -4.91
N ASP A 165 12.18 10.35 -6.14
CA ASP A 165 11.97 11.73 -6.53
C ASP A 165 10.47 12.03 -6.58
N ILE A 166 10.08 13.19 -6.05
CA ILE A 166 8.70 13.68 -6.14
C ILE A 166 8.40 14.06 -7.59
N GLN A 167 7.22 13.68 -8.08
CA GLN A 167 6.79 14.02 -9.43
C GLN A 167 6.65 15.54 -9.61
N ALA A 168 6.67 16.02 -10.86
CA ALA A 168 6.73 17.46 -11.18
C ALA A 168 5.57 18.31 -10.61
N ASN A 169 4.45 17.68 -10.24
CA ASN A 169 3.31 18.29 -9.57
C ASN A 169 3.54 18.58 -8.06
N THR A 170 4.72 18.27 -7.53
CA THR A 170 5.07 18.47 -6.11
C THR A 170 4.14 17.74 -5.13
N GLN A 171 3.54 16.63 -5.56
CA GLN A 171 2.63 15.85 -4.71
C GLN A 171 3.35 14.66 -4.07
N LEU A 172 3.16 14.50 -2.77
CA LEU A 172 3.46 13.26 -2.08
C LEU A 172 2.46 12.18 -2.51
N PHE A 173 2.98 11.01 -2.86
CA PHE A 173 2.23 9.85 -3.29
C PHE A 173 2.10 8.83 -2.14
N PHE A 174 0.87 8.44 -1.78
CA PHE A 174 0.62 7.46 -0.73
C PHE A 174 0.06 6.20 -1.40
N PRO A 175 0.78 5.06 -1.39
CA PRO A 175 0.34 3.82 -2.02
C PRO A 175 -0.78 3.20 -1.20
N THR A 176 -1.99 3.72 -1.37
CA THR A 176 -3.14 3.33 -0.58
C THR A 176 -4.06 2.41 -1.34
N LYS A 177 -4.01 2.16 -2.65
CA LYS A 177 -4.95 1.15 -3.21
C LYS A 177 -4.80 -0.24 -2.55
N HIS A 178 -5.94 -0.92 -2.41
CA HIS A 178 -6.03 -2.29 -1.93
C HIS A 178 -6.45 -3.23 -3.04
N TYR A 179 -5.79 -4.37 -3.10
CA TYR A 179 -6.19 -5.49 -3.93
C TYR A 179 -5.61 -6.77 -3.33
N HIS A 180 -6.39 -7.84 -3.26
CA HIS A 180 -5.88 -9.18 -3.00
C HIS A 180 -6.83 -10.20 -3.61
N VAL A 181 -6.31 -11.41 -3.86
CA VAL A 181 -7.12 -12.51 -4.39
C VAL A 181 -7.94 -13.10 -3.25
N HIS A 182 -9.26 -13.19 -3.40
CA HIS A 182 -10.14 -13.87 -2.44
C HIS A 182 -10.27 -15.34 -2.80
N ASN A 183 -10.23 -16.24 -1.81
CA ASN A 183 -10.55 -17.65 -2.02
C ASN A 183 -12.07 -17.81 -2.14
N GLU A 184 -12.55 -18.21 -3.31
CA GLU A 184 -13.98 -18.46 -3.59
C GLU A 184 -14.61 -19.55 -2.68
N SER A 185 -13.80 -20.32 -1.96
CA SER A 185 -14.29 -21.34 -1.02
C SER A 185 -14.88 -20.76 0.28
N GLN A 186 -14.62 -19.50 0.62
CA GLN A 186 -15.20 -18.87 1.81
C GLN A 186 -16.60 -18.28 1.58
N THR A 187 -17.07 -18.16 0.34
CA THR A 187 -18.35 -17.51 0.01
C THR A 187 -19.57 -18.44 0.08
N LYS A 188 -19.43 -19.71 0.49
CA LYS A 188 -20.55 -20.68 0.44
C LYS A 188 -21.28 -20.92 1.76
N GLU A 189 -20.88 -20.30 2.87
CA GLU A 189 -21.42 -20.68 4.19
C GLU A 189 -22.44 -19.69 4.80
N TYR A 190 -22.82 -18.61 4.09
CA TYR A 190 -23.69 -17.55 4.67
C TYR A 190 -24.95 -17.15 3.88
N ASP A 191 -25.29 -17.79 2.75
CA ASP A 191 -26.40 -17.34 1.89
C ASP A 191 -27.66 -18.23 1.89
N ASP A 192 -27.84 -19.11 2.88
CA ASP A 192 -29.09 -19.89 3.05
C ASP A 192 -30.03 -19.33 4.14
N GLU A 193 -29.94 -18.04 4.49
CA GLU A 193 -31.11 -17.33 5.06
C GLU A 193 -31.99 -16.84 3.91
N GLU A 194 -32.91 -17.74 3.53
CA GLU A 194 -34.02 -17.56 2.60
C GLU A 194 -34.88 -16.33 3.01
N VAL A 195 -34.47 -15.13 2.61
CA VAL A 195 -35.32 -13.94 2.70
C VAL A 195 -36.46 -14.15 1.70
N GLY A 196 -37.60 -14.60 2.22
CA GLY A 196 -38.83 -14.79 1.45
C GLY A 196 -39.31 -13.48 0.83
N TRP A 197 -38.94 -13.25 -0.43
CA TRP A 197 -39.63 -12.27 -1.27
C TRP A 197 -40.97 -12.89 -1.66
N SER A 198 -42.00 -12.54 -0.89
CA SER A 198 -43.39 -12.78 -1.22
C SER A 198 -43.68 -12.35 -2.66
N ASN A 199 -44.08 -13.32 -3.47
CA ASN A 199 -44.55 -13.15 -4.83
C ASN A 199 -45.75 -12.19 -4.85
N GLY A 200 -45.60 -11.05 -5.52
CA GLY A 200 -46.66 -10.07 -5.61
C GLY A 200 -46.50 -9.09 -6.76
N PHE A 201 -46.17 -9.55 -7.98
CA PHE A 201 -46.44 -8.73 -9.17
C PHE A 201 -46.91 -9.59 -10.34
N GLY A 202 -48.11 -9.27 -10.78
CA GLY A 202 -48.92 -10.07 -11.68
C GLY A 202 -48.46 -10.08 -13.13
N ASN A 203 -48.91 -11.13 -13.79
CA ASN A 203 -48.94 -11.29 -15.23
C ASN A 203 -49.66 -10.12 -15.91
N SER A 204 -48.96 -9.39 -16.77
CA SER A 204 -49.57 -8.79 -17.95
C SER A 204 -48.74 -9.20 -19.17
N LEU A 205 -49.18 -10.30 -19.79
CA LEU A 205 -48.87 -10.65 -21.16
C LEU A 205 -49.51 -9.59 -22.07
N LEU A 206 -48.70 -8.85 -22.83
CA LEU A 206 -48.92 -8.47 -24.23
C LEU A 206 -47.78 -7.56 -24.70
N GLY A 207 -47.14 -7.92 -25.81
CA GLY A 207 -46.32 -6.99 -26.60
C GLY A 207 -44.83 -7.35 -26.62
N GLY A 208 -44.45 -8.11 -27.65
CA GLY A 208 -43.07 -8.54 -27.85
C GLY A 208 -42.10 -7.42 -28.20
N ASN A 209 -40.82 -7.75 -28.08
CA ASN A 209 -39.77 -7.22 -28.94
C ASN A 209 -38.57 -8.18 -28.93
N MET A 210 -38.37 -8.83 -30.08
CA MET A 210 -37.11 -9.47 -30.46
C MET A 210 -36.09 -8.36 -30.75
N MET A 211 -35.16 -8.14 -29.83
CA MET A 211 -33.92 -7.39 -30.07
C MET A 211 -32.84 -8.02 -29.19
N GLY A 212 -32.43 -9.23 -29.58
CA GLY A 212 -31.32 -9.95 -28.99
C GLY A 212 -30.29 -10.24 -30.08
N LEU A 213 -29.27 -9.38 -30.18
CA LEU A 213 -27.97 -9.65 -30.81
C LEU A 213 -27.18 -8.35 -30.77
N LEU A 214 -26.40 -8.17 -29.71
CA LEU A 214 -25.17 -7.35 -29.56
C LEU A 214 -24.89 -7.16 -28.05
N SER A 215 -24.88 -8.25 -27.27
CA SER A 215 -24.32 -8.19 -25.92
C SER A 215 -22.83 -8.42 -26.02
N ARG A 216 -22.08 -7.31 -26.08
CA ARG A 216 -20.62 -7.29 -25.91
C ARG A 216 -20.25 -8.08 -24.66
N ASN A 217 -19.24 -8.95 -24.78
CA ASN A 217 -18.46 -9.50 -23.68
C ASN A 217 -17.78 -8.35 -22.92
N MET A 218 -18.54 -7.63 -22.09
CA MET A 218 -17.95 -6.82 -21.02
C MET A 218 -17.49 -7.83 -19.96
N PRO A 219 -16.21 -7.80 -19.55
CA PRO A 219 -15.81 -8.56 -18.37
C PRO A 219 -16.73 -8.16 -17.23
N LYS A 220 -17.38 -9.15 -16.61
CA LYS A 220 -18.22 -8.92 -15.43
C LYS A 220 -17.32 -8.20 -14.41
N LEU A 221 -17.64 -6.94 -14.13
CA LEU A 221 -17.04 -6.20 -13.02
C LEU A 221 -17.21 -7.05 -11.77
N VAL A 222 -16.10 -7.61 -11.29
CA VAL A 222 -16.02 -8.39 -10.07
C VAL A 222 -16.61 -7.53 -8.96
N ASN A 223 -17.62 -8.05 -8.28
CA ASN A 223 -18.39 -7.33 -7.28
C ASN A 223 -17.48 -7.03 -6.08
N THR A 224 -16.99 -5.80 -5.95
CA THR A 224 -16.00 -5.37 -4.94
C THR A 224 -16.59 -5.20 -3.52
N ARG A 225 -17.68 -5.93 -3.19
CA ARG A 225 -18.45 -5.75 -1.94
C ARG A 225 -17.79 -6.32 -0.68
N PHE A 226 -16.56 -6.82 -0.75
CA PHE A 226 -15.83 -7.39 0.38
C PHE A 226 -14.68 -6.49 0.88
N ALA A 227 -14.75 -5.19 0.59
CA ALA A 227 -13.74 -4.21 0.93
C ALA A 227 -14.04 -3.46 2.24
N ASP A 228 -14.63 -4.09 3.26
CA ASP A 228 -14.95 -3.40 4.52
C ASP A 228 -13.91 -3.61 5.64
N ASP A 229 -12.94 -4.53 5.48
CA ASP A 229 -11.99 -4.92 6.54
C ASP A 229 -10.59 -4.31 6.36
N TRP A 230 -10.47 -3.02 6.05
CA TRP A 230 -9.15 -2.39 5.97
C TRP A 230 -9.09 -1.03 6.66
N ASP A 231 -8.20 -0.96 7.66
CA ASP A 231 -7.85 0.27 8.37
C ASP A 231 -6.38 0.63 8.14
N HIS A 232 -6.13 1.94 8.00
CA HIS A 232 -4.78 2.51 7.92
C HIS A 232 -4.58 3.59 8.94
N GLU A 233 -3.35 3.64 9.41
CA GLU A 233 -2.81 4.83 10.04
C GLU A 233 -1.76 5.48 9.12
N ILE A 234 -2.12 6.63 8.56
CA ILE A 234 -1.27 7.39 7.64
C ILE A 234 -0.67 8.58 8.37
N TYR A 235 0.65 8.63 8.42
CA TYR A 235 1.44 9.73 8.95
C TYR A 235 2.05 10.55 7.81
N SER A 236 2.08 11.87 7.96
CA SER A 236 2.74 12.76 7.00
C SER A 236 3.29 14.03 7.66
N ALA A 237 4.26 14.65 7.02
CA ALA A 237 4.74 15.99 7.36
C ALA A 237 4.81 16.85 6.10
N GLY A 238 4.75 18.18 6.27
CA GLY A 238 4.85 19.11 5.14
C GLY A 238 3.69 19.01 4.14
N THR A 239 2.52 18.55 4.57
CA THR A 239 1.28 18.51 3.77
C THR A 239 0.27 19.54 4.31
N PRO A 240 -0.66 20.08 3.51
CA PRO A 240 -1.74 20.95 4.00
C PRO A 240 -2.71 20.18 4.91
N VAL A 241 -3.54 20.90 5.67
CA VAL A 241 -4.49 20.27 6.61
C VAL A 241 -5.49 19.49 5.80
N TRP A 242 -5.73 18.24 6.18
CA TRP A 242 -6.85 17.48 5.65
C TRP A 242 -8.12 18.23 6.00
N CYS A 243 -8.73 18.90 5.03
CA CYS A 243 -9.88 19.78 5.25
C CYS A 243 -11.20 19.02 5.55
N HIS A 244 -11.16 17.78 6.05
CA HIS A 244 -12.39 17.06 6.41
C HIS A 244 -12.58 16.98 7.94
N GLU A 245 -13.63 17.66 8.38
CA GLU A 245 -13.94 18.18 9.72
C GLU A 245 -14.24 17.14 10.82
N ASN A 246 -14.17 15.84 10.55
CA ASN A 246 -14.67 14.82 11.50
C ASN A 246 -13.62 13.89 12.10
N SER A 247 -12.34 13.98 11.71
CA SER A 247 -11.30 13.16 12.36
C SER A 247 -10.92 13.79 13.71
N LYS A 248 -11.39 13.21 14.80
CA LYS A 248 -11.09 13.62 16.19
C LYS A 248 -9.59 13.56 16.57
N LYS A 249 -8.72 13.01 15.71
CA LYS A 249 -7.26 13.01 15.91
C LYS A 249 -6.69 14.37 15.44
N GLY A 250 -6.52 15.28 16.39
CA GLY A 250 -6.09 16.66 16.14
C GLY A 250 -4.67 16.84 15.62
N MET A 251 -4.40 18.03 15.08
CA MET A 251 -3.06 18.51 14.72
C MET A 251 -2.24 18.79 15.98
N ARG A 252 -1.01 18.30 16.08
CA ARG A 252 -0.11 18.59 17.21
C ARG A 252 1.27 19.04 16.75
N THR A 253 1.90 19.90 17.56
CA THR A 253 3.20 20.54 17.28
C THR A 253 4.37 19.89 18.02
N THR A 254 4.11 18.94 18.92
CA THR A 254 5.17 18.19 19.63
C THR A 254 5.54 16.95 18.84
N ASN A 255 6.80 16.85 18.43
CA ASN A 255 7.29 15.75 17.62
C ASN A 255 8.19 14.82 18.46
N ALA A 256 7.80 13.55 18.58
CA ALA A 256 8.55 12.52 19.29
C ALA A 256 9.47 11.69 18.38
N ILE A 257 9.50 11.99 17.07
CA ILE A 257 10.42 11.36 16.12
C ILE A 257 11.85 11.78 16.44
N ASN A 258 12.72 10.80 16.61
CA ASN A 258 14.16 11.01 16.68
C ASN A 258 14.71 11.23 15.26
N TRP A 259 14.60 12.47 14.79
CA TRP A 259 15.03 12.87 13.45
C TRP A 259 16.48 12.54 13.12
N ASN A 260 17.36 12.39 14.11
CA ASN A 260 18.77 12.04 13.88
C ASN A 260 18.97 10.59 13.40
N GLN A 261 17.97 9.73 13.58
CA GLN A 261 17.98 8.35 13.08
C GLN A 261 17.37 8.21 11.68
N MET A 262 16.76 9.27 11.16
CA MET A 262 16.20 9.27 9.80
C MET A 262 17.33 9.43 8.77
N PRO A 263 17.14 8.98 7.51
CA PRO A 263 18.12 9.22 6.47
C PRO A 263 18.37 10.73 6.31
N ALA A 264 19.61 11.10 5.97
CA ALA A 264 20.10 12.49 6.05
C ALA A 264 19.17 13.52 5.39
N ASP A 265 18.62 13.18 4.21
CA ASP A 265 17.72 14.05 3.45
C ASP A 265 16.36 14.27 4.14
N PHE A 266 15.97 13.41 5.08
CA PHE A 266 14.67 13.37 5.76
C PHE A 266 14.76 13.69 7.26
N GLN A 267 15.89 14.21 7.73
CA GLN A 267 16.03 14.68 9.11
C GLN A 267 15.39 16.07 9.26
N LEU A 268 14.06 16.17 9.23
CA LEU A 268 13.33 17.45 9.14
C LEU A 268 13.43 18.32 10.41
N GLY A 269 13.78 17.72 11.54
CA GLY A 269 14.02 18.41 12.80
C GLY A 269 12.75 18.59 13.65
N PRO A 270 12.93 18.96 14.93
CA PRO A 270 11.87 18.87 15.95
C PRO A 270 10.70 19.84 15.74
N SER A 271 10.88 20.92 14.98
CA SER A 271 9.81 21.87 14.64
C SER A 271 8.85 21.35 13.58
N THR A 272 9.11 20.18 13.01
CA THR A 272 8.29 19.59 11.95
C THR A 272 6.94 19.15 12.50
N VAL A 273 5.86 19.69 11.92
CA VAL A 273 4.49 19.31 12.28
C VAL A 273 4.13 17.99 11.60
N LEU A 274 3.98 16.94 12.41
CA LEU A 274 3.49 15.64 11.97
C LEU A 274 1.96 15.63 11.99
N ARG A 275 1.38 14.91 11.04
CA ARG A 275 -0.07 14.75 10.85
C ARG A 275 -0.38 13.28 10.76
N CYS A 276 -1.49 12.87 11.37
CA CYS A 276 -2.00 11.51 11.31
C CYS A 276 -3.42 11.54 10.74
N LYS A 277 -3.70 10.62 9.82
CA LYS A 277 -5.03 10.35 9.30
C LYS A 277 -5.31 8.86 9.39
N GLU A 278 -6.48 8.53 9.90
CA GLU A 278 -7.03 7.20 9.83
C GLU A 278 -7.87 7.06 8.56
N VAL A 279 -7.64 6.00 7.79
CA VAL A 279 -8.45 5.66 6.61
C VAL A 279 -9.11 4.33 6.89
N ILE A 280 -10.45 4.32 6.84
CA ILE A 280 -11.29 3.17 7.19
C ILE A 280 -11.92 2.61 5.91
N GLY A 281 -12.21 1.31 5.89
CA GLY A 281 -12.61 0.47 4.76
C GLY A 281 -13.73 0.98 3.85
N HIS A 282 -14.60 1.86 4.34
CA HIS A 282 -15.65 2.45 3.52
C HIS A 282 -15.17 3.59 2.59
N SER A 283 -13.87 3.89 2.58
CA SER A 283 -13.28 4.92 1.72
C SER A 283 -13.12 4.42 0.27
N ALA A 284 -13.08 5.33 -0.69
CA ALA A 284 -12.79 4.97 -2.08
C ALA A 284 -11.43 4.24 -2.18
N ASN A 285 -11.38 3.15 -2.94
CA ASN A 285 -10.14 2.40 -3.21
C ASN A 285 -9.25 3.16 -4.20
N VAL A 286 -8.66 4.26 -3.72
CA VAL A 286 -7.81 5.17 -4.50
C VAL A 286 -6.50 5.44 -3.76
N ASP A 287 -5.46 5.75 -4.53
CA ASP A 287 -4.22 6.26 -3.94
C ASP A 287 -4.44 7.70 -3.47
N ILE A 288 -3.82 8.07 -2.36
CA ILE A 288 -3.88 9.43 -1.84
C ILE A 288 -2.70 10.22 -2.42
N GLU A 289 -2.97 11.43 -2.90
CA GLU A 289 -1.95 12.39 -3.34
C GLU A 289 -2.12 13.70 -2.58
N MET A 290 -1.03 14.27 -2.07
CA MET A 290 -1.08 15.55 -1.34
C MET A 290 0.00 16.51 -1.82
N PRO A 291 -0.32 17.80 -2.03
CA PRO A 291 0.72 18.77 -2.36
C PRO A 291 1.69 18.92 -1.18
N VAL A 292 2.97 19.11 -1.48
CA VAL A 292 3.98 19.50 -0.51
C VAL A 292 3.81 20.99 -0.20
N ALA A 293 3.63 21.31 1.08
CA ALA A 293 3.73 22.67 1.58
C ALA A 293 5.21 23.09 1.51
N VAL A 294 5.55 23.88 0.50
CA VAL A 294 6.85 24.55 0.36
C VAL A 294 6.96 25.69 1.37
#